data_AF-A0A2V8YSV5-F1
#
_entry.id   AF-A0A2V8YSV5-F1
#
_cell.length_a   1.000
_cell.length_b   1.000
_cell.length_c   1.000
_cell.angle_alpha   90.00
_cell.angle_beta   90.00
_cell.angle_gamma   90.00
#
_symmetry.space_group_name_H-M   'P 1'
#
loop_
_entity.id
_entity.type
_entity.pdbx_description
1 polymer ?
#
loop_
_entity_poly.entity_id
_entity_poly.type
_entity_poly.pdbx_seq_one_letter_code
_entity_poly.pdbx_strand_id
1 'polypeptide(L)'
;MSSPLATAIAGLSSSEPPVRQAAAEEVYRLGRATAGIAVSAWWGDEELLALLQGPKPAITVGLAVQRETFNRIRIANGTPRLADVPPDQDAEEFELHFPSETSLDILTTREPGGTGAIAKYLAKFGEGVQQVEFLCANVDRATEILKEKFNVVPVYPATRPGADGTRVNFFLVASPDGGKVLIELYQTASKA
;
A
#
# COMPACT_ATOMS: atom_id res chain seq x y z
N MET A 1 -25.88 -6.74 0.49
CA MET A 1 -25.31 -5.91 -0.59
C MET A 1 -23.80 -5.90 -0.41
N SER A 2 -23.04 -6.26 -1.45
CA SER A 2 -21.57 -6.20 -1.40
C SER A 2 -21.11 -4.74 -1.27
N SER A 3 -20.04 -4.46 -0.54
CA SER A 3 -19.50 -3.10 -0.45
C SER A 3 -18.91 -2.68 -1.81
N PRO A 4 -18.79 -1.36 -2.09
CA PRO A 4 -18.12 -0.89 -3.31
C PRO A 4 -16.72 -1.47 -3.47
N LEU A 5 -15.95 -1.54 -2.37
CA LEU A 5 -14.62 -2.13 -2.37
C LEU A 5 -14.64 -3.63 -2.71
N ALA A 6 -15.53 -4.43 -2.11
CA ALA A 6 -15.61 -5.86 -2.41
C ALA A 6 -16.01 -6.12 -3.87
N THR A 7 -16.88 -5.28 -4.44
CA THR A 7 -17.22 -5.33 -5.88
C THR A 7 -16.00 -5.00 -6.74
N ALA A 8 -15.23 -3.98 -6.38
CA ALA A 8 -14.01 -3.61 -7.10
C ALA A 8 -12.94 -4.71 -7.03
N ILE A 9 -12.71 -5.31 -5.86
CA ILE A 9 -11.77 -6.43 -5.71
C ILE A 9 -12.14 -7.60 -6.63
N ALA A 10 -13.43 -7.97 -6.71
CA ALA A 10 -13.89 -8.99 -7.63
C ALA A 10 -13.64 -8.61 -9.11
N GLY A 11 -13.86 -7.33 -9.46
CA GLY A 11 -13.66 -6.79 -10.80
C GLY A 11 -12.20 -6.86 -11.30
N LEU A 12 -11.22 -6.84 -10.40
CA LEU A 12 -9.79 -6.98 -10.76
C LEU A 12 -9.46 -8.32 -11.42
N SER A 13 -10.30 -9.34 -11.24
CA SER A 13 -10.17 -10.67 -11.86
C SER A 13 -11.03 -10.84 -13.13
N SER A 14 -11.70 -9.78 -13.60
CA SER A 14 -12.58 -9.86 -14.77
C SER A 14 -11.81 -10.26 -16.03
N SER A 15 -12.45 -11.06 -16.90
CA SER A 15 -11.94 -11.35 -18.24
C SER A 15 -11.88 -10.10 -19.13
N GLU A 16 -12.68 -9.07 -18.82
CA GLU A 16 -12.78 -7.85 -19.61
C GLU A 16 -11.80 -6.77 -19.10
N PRO A 17 -10.81 -6.34 -19.91
CA PRO A 17 -9.83 -5.32 -19.50
C PRO A 17 -10.45 -3.99 -19.00
N PRO A 18 -11.50 -3.42 -19.62
CA PRO A 18 -12.13 -2.20 -19.11
C PRO A 18 -12.72 -2.36 -17.71
N VAL A 19 -13.26 -3.55 -17.38
CA VAL A 19 -13.79 -3.84 -16.04
C VAL A 19 -12.67 -3.89 -15.01
N ARG A 20 -11.52 -4.49 -15.35
CA ARG A 20 -10.34 -4.51 -14.47
C ARG A 20 -9.80 -3.10 -14.22
N GLN A 21 -9.75 -2.26 -15.25
CA GLN A 21 -9.32 -0.87 -15.11
C GLN A 21 -10.25 -0.09 -14.18
N ALA A 22 -11.57 -0.13 -14.41
CA ALA A 22 -12.52 0.57 -13.55
C ALA A 22 -12.47 0.08 -12.09
N ALA A 23 -12.29 -1.23 -11.90
CA ALA A 23 -12.07 -1.81 -10.58
C ALA A 23 -10.79 -1.28 -9.90
N ALA A 24 -9.68 -1.20 -10.64
CA ALA A 24 -8.42 -0.70 -10.11
C ALA A 24 -8.50 0.78 -9.74
N GLU A 25 -9.11 1.60 -10.59
CA GLU A 25 -9.36 3.02 -10.34
C GLU A 25 -10.21 3.22 -9.08
N GLU A 26 -11.22 2.38 -8.84
CA GLU A 26 -12.07 2.48 -7.64
C GLU A 26 -11.31 2.07 -6.37
N VAL A 27 -10.55 0.96 -6.38
CA VAL A 27 -9.69 0.57 -5.24
C VAL A 27 -8.71 1.68 -4.92
N TYR A 28 -8.03 2.20 -5.94
CA TYR A 28 -7.05 3.26 -5.83
C TYR A 28 -7.66 4.55 -5.25
N ARG A 29 -8.81 4.98 -5.81
CA ARG A 29 -9.54 6.16 -5.36
C ARG A 29 -9.92 6.05 -3.88
N LEU A 30 -10.43 4.90 -3.46
CA LEU A 30 -10.81 4.66 -2.06
C LEU A 30 -9.59 4.71 -1.13
N GLY A 31 -8.52 3.98 -1.44
CA GLY A 31 -7.30 3.97 -0.64
C GLY A 31 -6.65 5.35 -0.55
N ARG A 32 -6.48 6.02 -1.69
CA ARG A 32 -5.90 7.37 -1.77
C ARG A 32 -6.72 8.40 -1.02
N ALA A 33 -8.06 8.33 -1.07
CA ALA A 33 -8.92 9.25 -0.35
C ALA A 33 -8.75 9.11 1.18
N THR A 34 -8.75 7.88 1.69
CA THR A 34 -8.56 7.63 3.12
C THR A 34 -7.18 8.06 3.60
N ALA A 35 -6.11 7.71 2.86
CA ALA A 35 -4.76 8.17 3.19
C ALA A 35 -4.65 9.69 3.13
N GLY A 36 -5.18 10.34 2.10
CA GLY A 36 -5.13 11.79 1.92
C GLY A 36 -5.78 12.57 3.08
N ILE A 37 -6.85 12.05 3.66
CA ILE A 37 -7.48 12.61 4.86
C ILE A 37 -6.55 12.44 6.07
N ALA A 38 -6.04 11.23 6.28
CA ALA A 38 -5.16 10.89 7.42
C ALA A 38 -3.84 11.69 7.41
N VAL A 39 -3.24 11.90 6.24
CA VAL A 39 -1.95 12.61 6.10
C VAL A 39 -2.11 14.09 5.76
N SER A 40 -3.33 14.64 5.81
CA SER A 40 -3.62 16.01 5.37
C SER A 40 -2.73 17.08 6.01
N ALA A 41 -2.38 16.93 7.29
CA ALA A 41 -1.50 17.84 8.01
C ALA A 41 -0.05 17.79 7.52
N TRP A 42 0.41 16.67 6.94
CA TRP A 42 1.79 16.48 6.48
C TRP A 42 2.14 17.44 5.35
N TRP A 43 1.16 17.79 4.53
CA TRP A 43 1.34 18.69 3.38
C TRP A 43 1.66 20.14 3.77
N GLY A 44 1.47 20.51 5.05
CA GLY A 44 1.87 21.82 5.57
C GLY A 44 3.35 21.94 5.92
N ASP A 45 4.10 20.82 5.99
CA ASP A 45 5.54 20.83 6.25
C ASP A 45 6.32 20.76 4.94
N GLU A 46 7.05 21.84 4.62
CA GLU A 46 7.76 21.97 3.33
C GLU A 46 8.81 20.89 3.10
N GLU A 47 9.53 20.50 4.15
CA GLU A 47 10.58 19.48 4.07
C GLU A 47 9.98 18.10 3.82
N LEU A 48 8.94 17.73 4.58
CA LEU A 48 8.24 16.46 4.38
C LEU A 48 7.56 16.40 3.01
N LEU A 49 6.94 17.51 2.57
CA LEU A 49 6.33 17.61 1.24
C LEU A 49 7.38 17.35 0.14
N ALA A 50 8.57 17.93 0.25
CA ALA A 50 9.65 17.71 -0.70
C ALA A 50 10.16 16.25 -0.68
N LEU A 51 10.29 15.66 0.51
CA LEU A 51 10.69 14.26 0.66
C LEU A 51 9.69 13.28 0.05
N LEU A 52 8.40 13.59 0.11
CA LEU A 52 7.31 12.80 -0.48
C LEU A 52 7.04 13.13 -1.96
N GLN A 53 7.92 13.90 -2.61
CA GLN A 53 7.79 14.28 -4.02
C GLN A 53 6.49 15.05 -4.33
N GLY A 54 6.06 15.89 -3.39
CA GLY A 54 4.93 16.80 -3.58
C GLY A 54 5.17 17.82 -4.70
N PRO A 55 4.11 18.49 -5.21
CA PRO A 55 2.71 18.39 -4.76
C PRO A 55 1.93 17.20 -5.33
N LYS A 56 2.56 16.37 -6.18
CA LYS A 56 1.97 15.17 -6.78
C LYS A 56 2.77 13.94 -6.38
N PRO A 57 2.65 13.48 -5.12
CA PRO A 57 3.36 12.30 -4.66
C PRO A 57 2.99 11.08 -5.49
N ALA A 58 3.96 10.22 -5.79
CA ALA A 58 3.70 8.89 -6.33
C ALA A 58 3.13 8.01 -5.21
N ILE A 59 1.95 7.46 -5.44
CA ILE A 59 1.19 6.67 -4.46
C ILE A 59 0.86 5.31 -5.07
N THR A 60 1.09 4.24 -4.30
CA THR A 60 0.58 2.90 -4.55
C THR A 60 -0.40 2.51 -3.45
N VAL A 61 -1.50 1.83 -3.79
CA VAL A 61 -2.47 1.33 -2.81
C VAL A 61 -2.29 -0.17 -2.64
N GLY A 62 -1.87 -0.57 -1.43
CA GLY A 62 -1.68 -1.96 -1.05
C GLY A 62 -3.00 -2.63 -0.67
N LEU A 63 -3.41 -3.61 -1.47
CA LEU A 63 -4.64 -4.37 -1.34
C LEU A 63 -4.34 -5.79 -0.85
N ALA A 64 -4.68 -6.08 0.40
CA ALA A 64 -4.58 -7.43 0.94
C ALA A 64 -5.78 -8.28 0.50
N VAL A 65 -5.50 -9.43 -0.11
CA VAL A 65 -6.52 -10.38 -0.59
C VAL A 65 -6.21 -11.82 -0.17
N GLN A 66 -7.23 -12.68 -0.15
CA GLN A 66 -7.06 -14.10 0.08
C GLN A 66 -6.27 -14.74 -1.07
N ARG A 67 -5.57 -15.84 -0.79
CA ARG A 67 -4.70 -16.52 -1.77
C ARG A 67 -5.41 -16.85 -3.09
N GLU A 68 -6.66 -17.28 -3.02
CA GLU A 68 -7.43 -17.61 -4.23
C GLU A 68 -7.70 -16.35 -5.08
N THR A 69 -8.11 -15.25 -4.45
CA THR A 69 -8.33 -13.96 -5.11
C THR A 69 -7.02 -13.41 -5.69
N PHE A 70 -5.92 -13.47 -4.93
CA PHE A 70 -4.58 -13.10 -5.37
C PHE A 70 -4.22 -13.78 -6.71
N ASN A 71 -4.37 -15.11 -6.77
CA ASN A 71 -4.05 -15.90 -7.95
C ASN A 71 -4.95 -15.53 -9.15
N ARG A 72 -6.26 -15.34 -8.92
CA ARG A 72 -7.20 -14.95 -9.98
C ARG A 72 -6.86 -13.57 -10.56
N ILE A 73 -6.58 -12.59 -9.70
CA ILE A 73 -6.16 -11.24 -10.12
C ILE A 73 -4.87 -11.33 -10.93
N ARG A 74 -3.87 -12.07 -10.44
CA ARG A 74 -2.58 -12.23 -11.11
C ARG A 74 -2.73 -12.81 -12.51
N ILE A 75 -3.50 -13.90 -12.65
CA ILE A 75 -3.75 -14.55 -13.94
C ILE A 75 -4.50 -13.60 -14.89
N ALA A 76 -5.56 -12.94 -14.43
CA ALA A 76 -6.37 -12.04 -15.25
C ALA A 76 -5.58 -10.82 -15.77
N ASN A 77 -4.51 -10.43 -15.06
CA ASN A 77 -3.64 -9.31 -15.41
C ASN A 77 -2.30 -9.75 -16.05
N GLY A 78 -2.27 -10.92 -16.69
CA GLY A 78 -1.12 -11.34 -17.49
C GLY A 78 0.04 -11.93 -16.69
N THR A 79 -0.21 -12.33 -15.44
CA THR A 79 0.74 -13.03 -14.58
C THR A 79 2.01 -12.21 -14.27
N PRO A 80 1.88 -10.98 -13.71
CA PRO A 80 3.02 -10.12 -13.38
C PRO A 80 4.03 -10.84 -12.47
N ARG A 81 5.29 -10.40 -12.53
CA ARG A 81 6.34 -10.94 -11.67
C ARG A 81 5.98 -10.69 -10.20
N LEU A 82 6.23 -11.68 -9.35
CA LEU A 82 6.18 -11.51 -7.90
C LEU A 82 7.40 -10.70 -7.44
N ALA A 83 7.18 -9.75 -6.53
CA ALA A 83 8.25 -8.99 -5.91
C ALA A 83 9.13 -9.91 -5.02
N ASP A 84 10.41 -9.56 -4.88
CA ASP A 84 11.29 -10.23 -3.93
C ASP A 84 11.08 -9.64 -2.53
N VAL A 85 10.09 -10.17 -1.81
CA VAL A 85 9.73 -9.74 -0.46
C VAL A 85 10.63 -10.44 0.57
N PRO A 86 11.23 -9.72 1.53
CA PRO A 86 12.05 -10.32 2.59
C PRO A 86 11.36 -11.53 3.27
N PRO A 87 12.08 -12.64 3.55
CA PRO A 87 11.48 -13.87 4.05
C PRO A 87 10.70 -13.69 5.36
N ASP A 88 11.12 -12.77 6.23
CA ASP A 88 10.54 -12.54 7.55
C ASP A 88 9.22 -11.73 7.53
N GLN A 89 8.82 -11.18 6.39
CA GLN A 89 7.61 -10.34 6.29
C GLN A 89 6.33 -11.14 6.01
N ASP A 90 6.44 -12.45 5.71
CA ASP A 90 5.29 -13.34 5.42
C ASP A 90 4.27 -12.74 4.43
N ALA A 91 4.79 -12.17 3.34
CA ALA A 91 3.98 -11.62 2.26
C ALA A 91 4.49 -12.09 0.89
N GLU A 92 3.55 -12.21 -0.04
CA GLU A 92 3.77 -12.41 -1.47
C GLU A 92 2.96 -11.34 -2.19
N GLU A 93 3.60 -10.61 -3.10
CA GLU A 93 2.99 -9.44 -3.71
C GLU A 93 3.41 -9.23 -5.17
N PHE A 94 2.61 -8.45 -5.89
CA PHE A 94 2.91 -7.97 -7.23
C PHE A 94 2.21 -6.64 -7.50
N GLU A 95 2.88 -5.77 -8.24
CA GLU A 95 2.33 -4.49 -8.64
C GLU A 95 1.49 -4.60 -9.92
N LEU A 96 0.41 -3.83 -9.96
CA LEU A 96 -0.39 -3.55 -11.15
C LEU A 96 -0.38 -2.04 -11.42
N HIS A 97 0.03 -1.67 -12.62
CA HIS A 97 -0.06 -0.29 -13.09
C HIS A 97 -1.11 -0.19 -14.19
N PHE A 98 -2.05 0.71 -13.98
CA PHE A 98 -3.09 1.07 -14.93
C PHE A 98 -2.85 2.48 -15.47
N PRO A 99 -3.55 2.89 -16.53
CA PRO A 99 -3.57 4.29 -16.96
C PRO A 99 -3.96 5.24 -15.80
N SER A 100 -3.76 6.55 -16.00
CA SER A 100 -4.14 7.59 -15.03
C SER A 100 -3.38 7.55 -13.69
N GLU A 101 -2.12 7.10 -13.69
CA GLU A 101 -1.26 7.01 -12.49
C GLU A 101 -1.82 6.06 -11.40
N THR A 102 -2.74 5.17 -11.77
CA THR A 102 -3.32 4.17 -10.87
C THR A 102 -2.32 3.05 -10.64
N SER A 103 -1.84 2.93 -9.40
CA SER A 103 -0.88 1.91 -8.98
C SER A 103 -1.43 1.13 -7.79
N LEU A 104 -1.49 -0.19 -7.92
CA LEU A 104 -1.89 -1.09 -6.85
C LEU A 104 -0.76 -2.05 -6.56
N ASP A 105 -0.53 -2.33 -5.29
CA ASP A 105 0.23 -3.49 -4.86
C ASP A 105 -0.76 -4.53 -4.34
N ILE A 106 -0.75 -5.73 -4.92
CA ILE A 106 -1.67 -6.80 -4.55
C ILE A 106 -0.92 -7.71 -3.61
N LEU A 107 -1.37 -7.83 -2.36
CA LEU A 107 -0.68 -8.57 -1.31
C LEU A 107 -1.47 -9.79 -0.86
N THR A 108 -0.77 -10.87 -0.55
CA THR A 108 -1.30 -12.01 0.21
C THR A 108 -0.24 -12.54 1.18
N THR A 109 -0.66 -13.34 2.17
CA THR A 109 0.27 -14.00 3.09
C THR A 109 0.86 -15.26 2.45
N ARG A 110 2.13 -15.59 2.74
CA ARG A 110 2.74 -16.87 2.34
C ARG A 110 2.16 -18.03 3.14
N GLU A 111 1.77 -17.78 4.39
CA GLU A 111 1.20 -18.75 5.33
C GLU A 111 -0.27 -18.41 5.71
N PRO A 112 -1.28 -18.91 4.96
CA PRO A 112 -2.68 -18.73 5.34
C PRO A 112 -2.97 -19.22 6.76
N GLY A 113 -3.56 -18.35 7.60
CA GLY A 113 -3.80 -18.63 9.02
C GLY A 113 -2.56 -18.48 9.92
N GLY A 114 -1.43 -18.04 9.35
CA GLY A 114 -0.20 -17.74 10.07
C GLY A 114 -0.27 -16.46 10.91
N THR A 115 0.89 -16.03 11.39
CA THR A 115 1.01 -14.89 12.32
C THR A 115 1.58 -13.63 11.69
N GLY A 116 1.85 -13.62 10.38
CA GLY A 116 2.30 -12.45 9.64
C GLY A 116 1.27 -11.31 9.64
N ALA A 117 1.73 -10.11 9.28
CA ALA A 117 0.91 -8.90 9.30
C ALA A 117 -0.30 -9.01 8.35
N ILE A 118 -0.09 -9.53 7.14
CA ILE A 118 -1.14 -9.72 6.15
C ILE A 118 -2.14 -10.81 6.59
N ALA A 119 -1.66 -11.94 7.13
CA ALA A 119 -2.54 -12.99 7.66
C ALA A 119 -3.46 -12.47 8.78
N LYS A 120 -2.89 -11.71 9.74
CA LYS A 120 -3.64 -11.09 10.83
C LYS A 120 -4.63 -10.05 10.33
N TYR A 121 -4.26 -9.24 9.33
CA TYR A 121 -5.17 -8.28 8.70
C TYR A 121 -6.36 -9.00 8.08
N LEU A 122 -6.10 -10.00 7.22
CA LEU A 122 -7.14 -10.76 6.52
C LEU A 122 -8.07 -11.49 7.50
N ALA A 123 -7.53 -12.06 8.58
CA ALA A 123 -8.34 -12.73 9.61
C ALA A 123 -9.27 -11.76 10.36
N LYS A 124 -8.85 -10.50 10.54
CA LYS A 124 -9.60 -9.51 11.30
C LYS A 124 -10.58 -8.70 10.45
N PHE A 125 -10.18 -8.33 9.23
CA PHE A 125 -10.90 -7.37 8.39
C PHE A 125 -11.42 -7.97 7.09
N GLY A 126 -10.97 -9.16 6.70
CA GLY A 126 -11.20 -9.70 5.36
C GLY A 126 -10.31 -9.02 4.31
N GLU A 127 -10.66 -9.18 3.03
CA GLU A 127 -9.95 -8.53 1.93
C GLU A 127 -10.22 -7.02 1.90
N GLY A 128 -9.19 -6.22 1.62
CA GLY A 128 -9.33 -4.77 1.61
C GLY A 128 -8.02 -4.01 1.49
N VAL A 129 -8.14 -2.68 1.48
CA VAL A 129 -6.98 -1.78 1.48
C VAL A 129 -6.28 -1.90 2.82
N GLN A 130 -5.08 -2.45 2.80
CA GLN A 130 -4.29 -2.74 3.99
C GLN A 130 -3.28 -1.61 4.26
N GLN A 131 -2.71 -1.03 3.20
CA GLN A 131 -1.75 0.08 3.28
C GLN A 131 -1.88 1.05 2.10
N VAL A 132 -1.29 2.23 2.28
CA VAL A 132 -1.05 3.19 1.20
C VAL A 132 0.41 3.63 1.26
N GLU A 133 1.07 3.55 0.13
CA GLU A 133 2.52 3.62 0.00
C GLU A 133 2.90 4.91 -0.70
N PHE A 134 3.82 5.67 -0.11
CA PHE A 134 4.34 6.91 -0.66
C PHE A 134 5.80 6.75 -1.00
N LEU A 135 6.15 7.06 -2.26
CA LEU A 135 7.54 7.17 -2.66
C LEU A 135 8.20 8.32 -1.87
N CYS A 136 9.31 8.02 -1.24
CA CYS A 136 10.05 8.92 -0.39
C CYS A 136 11.51 9.01 -0.82
N ALA A 137 12.03 10.22 -0.95
CA ALA A 137 13.42 10.46 -1.32
C ALA A 137 14.41 10.07 -0.20
N ASN A 138 13.99 10.15 1.07
CA ASN A 138 14.78 9.75 2.22
C ASN A 138 13.85 9.33 3.38
N VAL A 139 13.66 8.02 3.54
CA VAL A 139 12.73 7.48 4.54
C VAL A 139 13.21 7.73 5.98
N ASP A 140 14.52 7.72 6.24
CA ASP A 140 15.03 8.00 7.60
C ASP A 140 14.69 9.42 8.01
N ARG A 141 14.95 10.39 7.12
CA ARG A 141 14.65 11.80 7.42
C ARG A 141 13.14 12.05 7.54
N ALA A 142 12.33 11.46 6.67
CA ALA A 142 10.88 11.55 6.79
C ALA A 142 10.38 10.94 8.11
N THR A 143 10.97 9.82 8.55
CA THR A 143 10.66 9.18 9.85
C THR A 143 10.95 10.12 11.02
N GLU A 144 12.09 10.81 11.02
CA GLU A 144 12.43 11.80 12.05
C GLU A 144 11.40 12.93 12.10
N ILE A 145 11.05 13.51 10.95
CA ILE A 145 10.07 14.59 10.86
C ILE A 145 8.70 14.13 11.37
N LEU A 146 8.22 12.97 10.94
CA LEU A 146 6.95 12.39 11.38
C LEU A 146 6.91 12.19 12.89
N LYS A 147 8.01 11.75 13.49
CA LYS A 147 8.12 11.59 14.94
C LYS A 147 8.15 12.94 15.67
N GLU A 148 8.99 13.87 15.23
CA GLU A 148 9.26 15.13 15.95
C GLU A 148 8.14 16.16 15.81
N LYS A 149 7.59 16.31 14.59
CA LYS A 149 6.63 17.37 14.28
C LYS A 149 5.18 16.90 14.34
N PHE A 150 4.93 15.61 14.05
CA PHE A 150 3.58 15.06 13.96
C PHE A 150 3.26 14.05 15.06
N ASN A 151 4.23 13.71 15.92
CA ASN A 151 4.09 12.70 16.97
C ASN A 151 3.60 11.34 16.42
N VAL A 152 3.99 11.00 15.20
CA VAL A 152 3.69 9.72 14.56
C VAL A 152 4.89 8.79 14.77
N VAL A 153 4.67 7.73 15.54
CA VAL A 153 5.71 6.76 15.87
C VAL A 153 5.83 5.73 14.74
N PRO A 154 7.05 5.43 14.23
CA PRO A 154 7.22 4.39 13.24
C PRO A 154 6.97 3.00 13.83
N VAL A 155 6.47 2.08 13.01
CA VAL A 155 6.29 0.67 13.37
C VAL A 155 7.65 0.00 13.58
N TYR A 156 8.63 0.30 12.73
CA TYR A 156 9.99 -0.17 12.93
C TYR A 156 10.86 0.90 13.60
N PRO A 157 11.71 0.50 14.58
CA PRO A 157 12.59 1.44 15.27
C PRO A 157 13.63 2.08 14.33
N ALA A 158 13.95 1.41 13.23
CA ALA A 158 14.78 1.89 12.13
C ALA A 158 14.21 1.37 10.80
N THR A 159 14.53 2.04 9.69
CA THR A 159 14.14 1.56 8.36
C THR A 159 14.67 0.16 8.08
N ARG A 160 13.89 -0.62 7.33
CA ARG A 160 14.20 -2.02 7.01
C ARG A 160 14.21 -2.23 5.49
N PRO A 161 14.86 -3.29 4.98
CA PRO A 161 14.65 -3.74 3.62
C PRO A 161 13.16 -4.05 3.37
N GLY A 162 12.61 -3.55 2.27
CA GLY A 162 11.31 -3.91 1.73
C GLY A 162 11.45 -4.76 0.48
N ALA A 163 10.36 -4.89 -0.28
CA ALA A 163 10.35 -5.65 -1.50
C ALA A 163 11.26 -5.04 -2.58
N ASP A 164 11.85 -5.91 -3.40
CA ASP A 164 12.75 -5.55 -4.51
C ASP A 164 13.91 -4.62 -4.09
N GLY A 165 14.37 -4.75 -2.85
CA GLY A 165 15.50 -3.99 -2.32
C GLY A 165 15.18 -2.54 -1.94
N THR A 166 13.90 -2.17 -1.81
CA THR A 166 13.49 -0.89 -1.24
C THR A 166 13.91 -0.75 0.23
N ARG A 167 13.91 0.48 0.73
CA ARG A 167 13.98 0.77 2.18
C ARG A 167 12.66 1.31 2.65
N VAL A 168 12.12 0.74 3.72
CA VAL A 168 10.74 1.01 4.13
C VAL A 168 10.62 1.32 5.62
N ASN A 169 9.58 2.07 5.97
CA ASN A 169 9.02 2.10 7.31
C ASN A 169 7.50 2.32 7.23
N PHE A 170 6.79 1.90 8.27
CA PHE A 170 5.33 1.96 8.33
C PHE A 170 4.87 2.85 9.48
N PHE A 171 3.72 3.48 9.30
CA PHE A 171 3.15 4.42 10.23
C PHE A 171 1.65 4.19 10.33
N LEU A 172 1.16 3.90 11.54
CA LEU A 172 -0.28 3.75 11.75
C LEU A 172 -0.88 5.11 12.12
N VAL A 173 -1.39 5.83 11.12
CA VAL A 173 -1.85 7.21 11.22
C VAL A 173 -3.33 7.25 11.57
N ALA A 174 -3.71 8.03 12.58
CA ALA A 174 -5.11 8.23 12.92
C ALA A 174 -5.80 9.10 11.88
N SER A 175 -6.99 8.69 11.42
CA SER A 175 -7.76 9.47 10.47
C SER A 175 -8.74 10.41 11.20
N PRO A 176 -8.86 11.69 10.80
CA PRO A 176 -9.84 12.64 11.36
C PRO A 176 -11.30 12.16 11.39
N ASP A 177 -11.70 11.32 10.43
CA ASP A 177 -13.05 10.72 10.34
C ASP A 177 -13.19 9.44 11.19
N GLY A 178 -12.15 9.07 11.93
CA GLY A 178 -12.09 7.89 12.79
C GLY A 178 -11.32 6.73 12.14
N GLY A 179 -10.82 5.82 12.99
CA GLY A 179 -10.00 4.70 12.54
C GLY A 179 -8.54 5.07 12.30
N LYS A 180 -7.81 4.16 11.65
CA LYS A 180 -6.38 4.32 11.37
C LYS A 180 -6.06 3.80 9.97
N VAL A 181 -5.12 4.43 9.31
CA VAL A 181 -4.57 4.02 8.01
C VAL A 181 -3.13 3.62 8.21
N LEU A 182 -2.73 2.48 7.65
CA LEU A 182 -1.32 2.11 7.58
C LEU A 182 -0.70 2.84 6.38
N ILE A 183 0.25 3.72 6.66
CA ILE A 183 1.01 4.44 5.64
C ILE A 183 2.40 3.81 5.57
N GLU A 184 2.82 3.42 4.39
CA GLU A 184 4.19 3.02 4.11
C GLU A 184 4.93 4.18 3.45
N LEU A 185 6.15 4.45 3.94
CA LEU A 185 7.10 5.27 3.20
C LEU A 185 8.17 4.34 2.66
N TYR A 186 8.37 4.35 1.35
CA TYR A 186 9.39 3.54 0.70
C TYR A 186 10.35 4.41 -0.12
N GLN A 187 11.63 4.06 -0.06
CA GLN A 187 12.68 4.63 -0.87
C GLN A 187 13.19 3.54 -1.80
N THR A 188 13.20 3.83 -3.10
CA THR A 188 13.76 2.91 -4.10
C THR A 188 15.27 2.78 -3.91
N ALA A 189 15.82 1.62 -4.26
CA ALA A 189 17.25 1.48 -4.34
C ALA A 189 17.82 2.54 -5.30
N SER A 190 18.83 3.30 -4.86
CA SER A 190 19.54 4.20 -5.77
C SER A 190 20.10 3.37 -6.92
N LYS A 191 19.78 3.74 -8.16
CA LYS A 191 20.50 3.21 -9.32
C LYS A 191 21.97 3.59 -9.14
N ALA A 192 22.83 2.59 -8.93
CA ALA A 192 24.28 2.77 -8.95
C ALA A 192 24.75 3.20 -10.34
#